data_AF-A0A1Z9T6M4-F1
#
_entry.id   AF-A0A1Z9T6M4-F1
#
_cell.length_a   1.000
_cell.length_b   1.000
_cell.length_c   1.000
_cell.angle_alpha   90.00
_cell.angle_beta   90.00
_cell.angle_gamma   90.00
#
_symmetry.space_group_name_H-M   'P 1'
#
loop_
_entity.id
_entity.type
_entity.pdbx_description
1 polymer ?
#
loop_
_entity_poly.entity_id
_entity_poly.type
_entity_poly.pdbx_seq_one_letter_code
_entity_poly.pdbx_strand_id
1 'polypeptide(L)'
;MAKKNYKKYKQKYDKKSKGVGDTVEKITTATGIKKLTKFIAGDDCGCDERKDKLNLLFPYNKPECFTEEEYNYMAEKINNSTITVEEQENILKIYNRVFKENVSTTSCSSCFVSNVWNKLKRIYKEYE
;
A
#
# COMPACT_ATOMS: atom_id res chain seq x y z
N MET A 1 -2.44 2.86 -17.34
CA MET A 1 -3.71 3.10 -16.62
C MET A 1 -3.50 3.18 -15.11
N ALA A 2 -2.67 2.31 -14.53
CA ALA A 2 -2.24 2.31 -13.13
C ALA A 2 -1.90 3.70 -12.55
N LYS A 3 -0.95 4.42 -13.17
CA LYS A 3 -0.53 5.75 -12.74
C LYS A 3 -1.67 6.78 -12.68
N LYS A 4 -2.70 6.64 -13.54
CA LYS A 4 -3.89 7.51 -13.53
C LYS A 4 -4.80 7.16 -12.35
N ASN A 5 -4.93 5.88 -11.99
CA ASN A 5 -5.74 5.44 -10.85
C ASN A 5 -5.08 5.83 -9.53
N TYR A 6 -3.77 5.61 -9.36
CA TYR A 6 -3.04 6.07 -8.17
C TYR A 6 -3.12 7.59 -7.99
N LYS A 7 -2.94 8.36 -9.07
CA LYS A 7 -3.08 9.83 -9.03
C LYS A 7 -4.50 10.29 -8.75
N LYS A 8 -5.52 9.66 -9.36
CA LYS A 8 -6.93 9.95 -9.08
C LYS A 8 -7.29 9.64 -7.63
N TYR A 9 -6.80 8.51 -7.11
CA TYR A 9 -6.91 8.12 -5.71
C TYR A 9 -6.28 9.20 -4.82
N LYS A 10 -5.00 9.54 -5.05
CA LYS A 10 -4.30 10.59 -4.29
C LYS A 10 -5.07 11.90 -4.31
N GLN A 11 -5.59 12.32 -5.46
CA GLN A 11 -6.41 13.53 -5.58
C GLN A 11 -7.76 13.45 -4.85
N LYS A 12 -8.44 12.29 -4.84
CA LYS A 12 -9.71 12.08 -4.11
C LYS A 12 -9.49 12.18 -2.60
N TYR A 13 -8.41 11.59 -2.10
CA TYR A 13 -8.05 11.63 -0.68
C TYR A 13 -7.52 13.01 -0.27
N ASP A 14 -6.67 13.64 -1.08
CA ASP A 14 -6.25 15.03 -0.86
C ASP A 14 -7.44 15.98 -0.80
N LYS A 15 -8.46 15.80 -1.65
CA LYS A 15 -9.69 16.61 -1.62
C LYS A 15 -10.53 16.35 -0.36
N LYS A 16 -10.58 15.11 0.11
CA LYS A 16 -11.27 14.74 1.36
C LYS A 16 -10.59 15.41 2.57
N SER A 17 -9.26 15.53 2.55
CA SER A 17 -8.46 16.21 3.57
C SER A 17 -8.39 17.74 3.42
N LYS A 18 -8.95 18.33 2.35
CA LYS A 18 -8.97 19.79 2.13
C LYS A 18 -10.21 20.51 2.67
N GLY A 19 -11.22 19.78 3.13
CA GLY A 19 -12.35 20.34 3.91
C GLY A 19 -12.04 20.53 5.40
N VAL A 20 -10.77 20.69 5.73
CA VAL A 20 -10.19 20.46 7.06
C VAL A 20 -9.46 21.71 7.55
N GLY A 21 -10.16 22.84 7.56
CA GLY A 21 -9.75 23.94 8.44
C GLY A 21 -9.86 23.55 9.92
N ASP A 22 -10.69 22.55 10.24
CA ASP A 22 -11.09 22.21 11.61
C ASP A 22 -10.43 20.94 12.19
N THR A 23 -9.91 20.02 11.36
CA THR A 23 -9.35 18.73 11.87
C THR A 23 -7.82 18.70 11.91
N VAL A 24 -7.12 19.69 11.35
CA VAL A 24 -5.66 19.82 11.51
C VAL A 24 -5.34 20.22 12.95
N GLU A 25 -6.11 21.11 13.56
CA GLU A 25 -5.80 21.63 14.90
C GLU A 25 -5.98 20.58 16.00
N LYS A 26 -6.95 19.66 15.87
CA LYS A 26 -7.20 18.62 16.89
C LYS A 26 -6.23 17.43 16.89
N ILE A 27 -5.56 17.12 15.78
CA ILE A 27 -4.63 15.97 15.72
C ILE A 27 -3.16 16.40 15.93
N THR A 28 -2.85 17.68 15.77
CA THR A 28 -1.46 18.17 15.80
C THR A 28 -0.92 18.30 17.24
N THR A 29 -1.79 18.43 18.24
CA THR A 29 -1.38 18.77 19.62
C THR A 29 -0.78 17.59 20.41
N ALA A 30 -0.97 16.34 19.98
CA ALA A 30 -0.39 15.16 20.66
C ALA A 30 0.62 14.37 19.79
N THR A 31 0.73 14.65 18.49
CA THR A 31 1.56 13.88 17.53
C THR A 31 2.38 14.77 16.58
N GLY A 32 2.59 16.04 16.96
CA GLY A 32 2.99 17.13 16.06
C GLY A 32 4.28 16.94 15.27
N ILE A 33 5.28 16.23 15.78
CA ILE A 33 6.54 16.03 15.05
C ILE A 33 6.43 14.86 14.04
N LYS A 34 5.69 13.79 14.38
CA LYS A 34 5.64 12.56 13.57
C LYS A 34 4.79 12.71 12.30
N LYS A 35 3.81 13.63 12.32
CA LYS A 35 3.00 13.96 11.14
C LYS A 35 3.70 14.95 10.22
N LEU A 36 4.45 15.92 10.76
CA LEU A 36 5.17 16.90 9.94
C LEU A 36 6.24 16.23 9.08
N THR A 37 7.01 15.28 9.63
CA THR A 37 8.00 14.51 8.85
C THR A 37 7.34 13.66 7.76
N LYS A 38 6.17 13.08 8.03
CA LYS A 38 5.38 12.30 7.04
C LYS A 38 4.78 13.18 5.94
N PHE A 39 4.38 14.40 6.27
CA PHE A 39 3.81 15.36 5.34
C PHE A 39 4.87 15.95 4.39
N ILE A 40 6.07 16.23 4.90
CA ILE A 40 7.21 16.73 4.10
C ILE A 40 7.78 15.62 3.19
N ALA A 41 7.63 14.34 3.56
CA ALA A 41 8.06 13.19 2.75
C ALA A 41 7.11 12.82 1.58
N GLY A 42 6.09 13.63 1.27
CA GLY A 42 5.24 13.45 0.08
C GLY A 42 4.26 12.26 0.13
N ASP A 43 4.13 11.63 1.29
CA ASP A 43 3.58 10.27 1.48
C ASP A 43 2.17 10.23 2.09
N ASP A 44 1.44 11.34 2.11
CA ASP A 44 0.08 11.35 2.69
C ASP A 44 -0.98 10.87 1.68
N CYS A 45 -0.77 9.69 1.10
CA CYS A 45 -1.74 9.06 0.20
C CYS A 45 -2.93 8.43 0.97
N GLY A 46 -3.62 9.17 1.84
CA GLY A 46 -4.80 8.64 2.55
C GLY A 46 -4.51 7.33 3.32
N CYS A 47 -3.25 7.15 3.72
CA CYS A 47 -2.74 5.91 4.29
C CYS A 47 -3.40 5.59 5.62
N ASP A 48 -3.78 6.59 6.41
CA ASP A 48 -4.32 6.39 7.75
C ASP A 48 -5.71 5.73 7.72
N GLU A 49 -6.66 6.23 6.91
CA GLU A 49 -7.99 5.61 6.75
C GLU A 49 -7.90 4.20 6.15
N ARG A 50 -6.96 4.00 5.23
CA ARG A 50 -6.72 2.68 4.63
C ARG A 50 -6.07 1.73 5.61
N LYS A 51 -5.18 2.22 6.47
CA LYS A 51 -4.54 1.43 7.51
C LYS A 51 -5.58 0.84 8.45
N ASP A 52 -6.63 1.57 8.79
CA ASP A 52 -7.71 1.02 9.61
C ASP A 52 -8.48 -0.10 8.90
N LYS A 53 -8.83 0.07 7.62
CA LYS A 53 -9.43 -1.02 6.83
C LYS A 53 -8.49 -2.22 6.70
N LEU A 54 -7.22 -1.97 6.40
CA LEU A 54 -6.22 -3.02 6.25
C LEU A 54 -5.94 -3.73 7.58
N ASN A 55 -5.96 -3.03 8.71
CA ASN A 55 -5.85 -3.64 10.03
C ASN A 55 -7.07 -4.53 10.35
N LEU A 56 -8.26 -4.19 9.86
CA LEU A 56 -9.43 -5.08 9.98
C LEU A 56 -9.30 -6.31 9.09
N LEU A 57 -8.78 -6.16 7.87
CA LEU A 57 -8.61 -7.28 6.92
C LEU A 57 -7.42 -8.18 7.26
N PHE A 58 -6.40 -7.61 7.91
CA PHE A 58 -5.17 -8.26 8.34
C PHE A 58 -4.94 -7.94 9.83
N PRO A 59 -5.68 -8.59 10.74
CA PRO A 59 -5.60 -8.28 12.18
C PRO A 59 -4.22 -8.58 12.78
N TYR A 60 -3.55 -9.63 12.29
CA TYR A 60 -2.26 -10.08 12.78
C TYR A 60 -1.06 -9.37 12.12
N ASN A 61 -1.23 -8.90 10.88
CA ASN A 61 -0.17 -8.24 10.13
C ASN A 61 -0.70 -6.87 9.74
N LYS A 62 -0.11 -5.78 10.22
CA LYS A 62 -0.55 -4.41 9.92
C LYS A 62 0.20 -3.90 8.68
N PRO A 63 -0.31 -4.11 7.44
CA PRO A 63 0.46 -3.83 6.25
C PRO A 63 0.71 -2.33 6.07
N GLU A 64 1.86 -2.00 5.51
CA GLU A 64 2.19 -0.67 5.06
C GLU A 64 1.57 -0.36 3.69
N CYS A 65 1.57 0.92 3.36
CA CYS A 65 1.08 1.42 2.10
C CYS A 65 2.05 1.12 0.96
N PHE A 66 1.57 0.69 -0.21
CA PHE A 66 2.39 0.70 -1.43
C PHE A 66 2.87 2.11 -1.76
N THR A 67 4.11 2.20 -2.22
CA THR A 67 4.62 3.40 -2.91
C THR A 67 4.01 3.49 -4.32
N GLU A 68 4.19 4.64 -4.99
CA GLU A 68 3.71 4.80 -6.39
C GLU A 68 4.35 3.75 -7.32
N GLU A 69 5.63 3.46 -7.14
CA GLU A 69 6.38 2.49 -7.95
C GLU A 69 5.86 1.07 -7.74
N GLU A 70 5.64 0.66 -6.49
CA GLU A 70 5.13 -0.68 -6.17
C GLU A 70 3.69 -0.87 -6.62
N TYR A 71 2.86 0.17 -6.49
CA TYR A 71 1.50 0.14 -7.00
C TYR A 71 1.48 -0.03 -8.52
N ASN A 72 2.32 0.73 -9.23
CA ASN A 72 2.44 0.62 -10.68
C ASN A 72 2.94 -0.77 -11.08
N TYR A 73 3.95 -1.29 -10.38
CA TYR A 73 4.47 -2.63 -10.60
C TYR A 73 3.38 -3.69 -10.39
N MET A 74 2.63 -3.63 -9.28
CA MET A 74 1.50 -4.53 -9.03
C MET A 74 0.42 -4.41 -10.11
N ALA A 75 0.09 -3.21 -10.56
CA ALA A 75 -0.90 -3.00 -11.61
C ALA A 75 -0.47 -3.63 -12.95
N GLU A 76 0.81 -3.55 -13.29
CA GLU A 76 1.35 -4.20 -14.49
C GLU A 76 1.30 -5.72 -14.36
N LYS A 77 1.69 -6.26 -13.20
CA LYS A 77 1.70 -7.71 -12.96
C LYS A 77 0.31 -8.31 -12.81
N ILE A 78 -0.67 -7.60 -12.27
CA ILE A 78 -2.05 -8.09 -12.16
C ILE A 78 -2.69 -8.36 -13.53
N ASN A 79 -2.26 -7.62 -14.56
CA ASN A 79 -2.72 -7.79 -15.92
C ASN A 79 -1.90 -8.83 -16.72
N ASN A 80 -0.80 -9.34 -16.15
CA ASN A 80 0.04 -10.34 -16.77
C ASN A 80 -0.20 -11.71 -16.10
N SER A 81 -0.35 -12.76 -16.90
CA SER A 81 -0.59 -14.13 -16.44
C SER A 81 0.68 -14.90 -16.06
N THR A 82 1.87 -14.36 -16.39
CA THR A 82 3.15 -15.03 -16.16
C THR A 82 4.02 -14.23 -15.21
N ILE A 83 4.57 -14.91 -14.20
CA ILE A 83 5.53 -14.36 -13.24
C ILE A 83 6.86 -15.11 -13.41
N THR A 84 7.92 -14.41 -13.77
CA THR A 84 9.28 -14.96 -13.85
C THR A 84 9.91 -15.08 -12.46
N VAL A 85 11.04 -15.79 -12.36
CA VAL A 85 11.77 -15.96 -11.08
C VAL A 85 12.26 -14.60 -10.54
N GLU A 86 12.78 -13.75 -11.40
CA GLU A 86 13.22 -12.39 -11.02
C GLU A 86 12.03 -11.51 -10.56
N GLU A 87 10.87 -11.66 -11.21
CA GLU A 87 9.65 -10.98 -10.80
C GLU A 87 9.14 -11.49 -9.45
N GLN A 88 9.28 -12.79 -9.18
CA GLN A 88 8.95 -13.37 -7.88
C GLN A 88 9.77 -12.74 -6.75
N GLU A 89 11.06 -12.51 -6.96
CA GLU A 89 11.93 -11.82 -5.98
C GLU A 89 11.47 -10.39 -5.73
N ASN A 90 11.12 -9.66 -6.78
CA ASN A 90 10.62 -8.29 -6.66
C ASN A 90 9.27 -8.24 -5.93
N ILE A 91 8.35 -9.15 -6.21
CA ILE A 91 7.09 -9.28 -5.49
C ILE A 91 7.33 -9.58 -4.00
N LEU A 92 8.30 -10.45 -3.69
CA LEU A 92 8.67 -10.76 -2.31
C LEU A 92 9.29 -9.58 -1.57
N LYS A 93 10.12 -8.76 -2.24
CA LYS A 93 10.64 -7.52 -1.65
C LYS A 93 9.50 -6.58 -1.26
N ILE A 94 8.52 -6.38 -2.15
CA ILE A 94 7.33 -5.58 -1.87
C ILE A 94 6.53 -6.19 -0.72
N TYR A 95 6.30 -7.50 -0.75
CA TYR A 95 5.58 -8.23 0.29
C TYR A 95 6.24 -8.07 1.66
N ASN A 96 7.54 -8.31 1.75
CA ASN A 96 8.31 -8.24 2.99
C ASN A 96 8.31 -6.82 3.56
N ARG A 97 8.44 -5.80 2.71
CA ARG A 97 8.31 -4.39 3.14
C ARG A 97 6.90 -4.09 3.67
N VAL A 98 5.88 -4.43 2.89
CA VAL A 98 4.48 -4.11 3.20
C VAL A 98 4.02 -4.84 4.44
N PHE A 99 4.22 -6.16 4.53
CA PHE A 99 3.74 -6.97 5.64
C PHE A 99 4.72 -7.07 6.81
N LYS A 100 5.93 -6.51 6.67
CA LYS A 100 7.04 -6.62 7.65
C LYS A 100 7.41 -8.07 7.94
N GLU A 101 7.41 -8.88 6.89
CA GLU A 101 7.75 -10.30 6.94
C GLU A 101 9.09 -10.54 6.23
N ASN A 102 9.62 -11.76 6.35
CA ASN A 102 10.87 -12.19 5.70
C ASN A 102 10.63 -13.49 4.94
N VAL A 103 9.73 -13.46 3.97
CA VAL A 103 9.41 -14.59 3.10
C VAL A 103 10.45 -14.70 1.99
N SER A 104 10.94 -15.91 1.74
CA SER A 104 11.88 -16.24 0.67
C SER A 104 11.17 -16.77 -0.59
N THR A 105 11.94 -16.91 -1.67
CA THR A 105 11.46 -17.53 -2.91
C THR A 105 11.02 -18.97 -2.67
N THR A 106 10.00 -19.39 -3.41
CA THR A 106 9.47 -20.75 -3.32
C THR A 106 9.21 -21.29 -4.72
N SER A 107 9.59 -22.55 -4.95
CA SER A 107 9.26 -23.28 -6.18
C SER A 107 7.78 -23.70 -6.24
N CYS A 108 7.07 -23.65 -5.11
CA CYS A 108 5.64 -23.95 -5.04
C CYS A 108 4.82 -22.75 -5.54
N SER A 109 4.43 -22.76 -6.83
CA SER A 109 3.65 -21.68 -7.44
C SER A 109 2.32 -21.43 -6.72
N SER A 110 1.62 -22.47 -6.29
CA SER A 110 0.35 -22.34 -5.55
C SER A 110 0.55 -21.73 -4.15
N CYS A 111 1.64 -22.07 -3.47
CA CYS A 111 2.02 -21.50 -2.17
C CYS A 111 2.35 -20.01 -2.31
N PHE A 112 3.07 -19.63 -3.37
CA PHE A 112 3.34 -18.23 -3.67
C PHE A 112 2.05 -17.45 -3.95
N VAL A 113 1.17 -18.00 -4.79
CA VAL A 113 -0.09 -17.35 -5.14
C VAL A 113 -0.97 -17.14 -3.90
N SER A 114 -1.15 -18.19 -3.10
CA SER A 114 -2.02 -18.15 -1.92
C SER A 114 -1.46 -17.26 -0.80
N ASN A 115 -0.17 -17.36 -0.49
CA ASN A 115 0.40 -16.70 0.68
C ASN A 115 0.90 -15.27 0.41
N VAL A 116 1.35 -14.98 -0.81
CA VAL A 116 1.99 -13.71 -1.17
C VAL A 116 1.09 -12.91 -2.12
N TRP A 117 0.84 -13.46 -3.31
CA TRP A 117 0.16 -12.74 -4.40
C TRP A 117 -1.26 -12.31 -4.03
N ASN A 118 -2.06 -13.23 -3.48
CA ASN A 118 -3.45 -12.94 -3.12
C ASN A 118 -3.57 -11.85 -2.04
N LYS A 119 -2.64 -11.81 -1.09
CA LYS A 119 -2.60 -10.77 -0.05
C LYS A 119 -2.27 -9.40 -0.65
N LEU A 120 -1.24 -9.32 -1.50
CA LEU A 120 -0.88 -8.09 -2.21
C LEU A 120 -1.99 -7.61 -3.14
N LYS A 121 -2.62 -8.53 -3.87
CA LYS A 121 -3.76 -8.23 -4.74
C LYS A 121 -4.94 -7.68 -3.95
N ARG A 122 -5.18 -8.17 -2.73
CA ARG A 122 -6.22 -7.62 -1.84
C ARG A 122 -5.91 -6.18 -1.45
N ILE A 123 -4.65 -5.87 -1.09
CA ILE A 123 -4.24 -4.49 -0.80
C ILE A 123 -4.39 -3.61 -2.04
N TYR A 124 -3.99 -4.10 -3.22
CA TYR A 124 -4.10 -3.35 -4.48
C TYR A 124 -5.53 -2.92 -4.78
N LYS A 125 -6.52 -3.80 -4.55
CA LYS A 125 -7.94 -3.48 -4.76
C LYS A 125 -8.46 -2.34 -3.88
N GLU A 126 -7.83 -2.05 -2.75
CA GLU A 126 -8.22 -0.92 -1.90
C GLU A 126 -7.85 0.45 -2.50
N TYR A 127 -7.07 0.47 -3.59
CA TYR A 127 -6.69 1.68 -4.33
C TYR A 127 -7.55 1.94 -5.59
N GLU A 128 -8.40 0.99 -5.98
CA GLU A 128 -9.38 1.15 -7.08
C GLU A 128 -10.66 1.86 -6.60
#